data_AF-A0A3Q3J0T0-F1
#
_entry.id   AF-A0A3Q3J0T0-F1
#
_cell.length_a   1.000
_cell.length_b   1.000
_cell.length_c   1.000
_cell.angle_alpha   90.00
_cell.angle_beta   90.00
_cell.angle_gamma   90.00
#
_symmetry.space_group_name_H-M   'P 1'
#
loop_
_entity.id
_entity.type
_entity.pdbx_description
1 polymer ?
#
loop_
_entity_poly.entity_id
_entity_poly.type
_entity_poly.pdbx_seq_one_letter_code
_entity_poly.pdbx_strand_id
1 'polypeptide(L)'
;MKLHSAFKALCCKQTQGYRGVHVTNLTSSWRSGLALCALIHRQMPELIDYNSLNEEDVAGNNQLAFDVAERKFGIQPVTTGKEMAVEAEPDKLLMVFYLSKFYEVFRKSAVNNNGQDPSYFCHYLLPVFFFLST
;
A
#
# COMPACT_ATOMS: atom_id res chain seq x y z
N MET A 1 2.31 -18.87 -2.50
CA MET A 1 0.86 -18.67 -2.28
C MET A 1 0.46 -18.18 -0.88
N LYS A 2 1.19 -18.46 0.23
CA LYS A 2 0.78 -18.02 1.60
C LYS A 2 0.99 -16.52 1.90
N LEU A 3 1.92 -15.85 1.20
CA LEU A 3 2.19 -14.41 1.42
C LEU A 3 1.08 -13.51 0.88
N HIS A 4 0.53 -13.85 -0.29
CA HIS A 4 -0.54 -13.09 -0.94
C HIS A 4 -1.83 -13.08 -0.11
N SER A 5 -2.17 -14.21 0.52
CA SER A 5 -3.35 -14.30 1.41
C SER A 5 -3.13 -13.56 2.73
N ALA A 6 -1.95 -13.66 3.35
CA ALA A 6 -1.63 -12.93 4.58
C ALA A 6 -1.58 -11.41 4.35
N PHE A 7 -1.01 -10.98 3.21
CA PHE A 7 -0.93 -9.57 2.83
C PHE A 7 -2.32 -8.98 2.58
N LYS A 8 -3.13 -9.66 1.76
CA LYS A 8 -4.53 -9.26 1.52
C LYS A 8 -5.32 -9.18 2.82
N ALA A 9 -5.17 -10.17 3.71
CA ALA A 9 -5.83 -10.15 5.02
C ALA A 9 -5.39 -8.98 5.90
N LEU A 10 -4.11 -8.61 5.89
CA LEU A 10 -3.61 -7.42 6.60
C LEU A 10 -4.24 -6.15 6.02
N CYS A 11 -4.20 -5.97 4.70
CA CYS A 11 -4.79 -4.80 4.06
C CYS A 11 -6.29 -4.69 4.35
N CYS A 12 -7.05 -5.80 4.23
CA CYS A 12 -8.47 -5.82 4.56
C CYS A 12 -8.70 -5.45 6.04
N LYS A 13 -7.92 -5.99 6.97
CA LYS A 13 -8.05 -5.68 8.40
C LYS A 13 -7.72 -4.21 8.71
N GLN A 14 -6.66 -3.66 8.12
CA GLN A 14 -6.23 -2.29 8.38
C GLN A 14 -7.19 -1.26 7.76
N THR A 15 -7.80 -1.59 6.63
CA THR A 15 -8.78 -0.74 5.94
C THR A 15 -10.24 -0.99 6.33
N GLN A 16 -10.50 -1.96 7.23
CA GLN A 16 -11.84 -2.25 7.71
C GLN A 16 -12.45 -1.03 8.43
N GLY A 17 -13.66 -0.64 8.02
CA GLY A 17 -14.40 0.48 8.61
C GLY A 17 -14.16 1.83 7.94
N TYR A 18 -13.30 1.92 6.92
CA TYR A 18 -13.15 3.14 6.12
C TYR A 18 -14.20 3.22 5.02
N ARG A 19 -14.82 4.38 4.86
CA ARG A 19 -15.77 4.66 3.77
C ARG A 19 -15.05 4.62 2.42
N GLY A 20 -15.68 4.03 1.41
CA GLY A 20 -15.16 4.01 0.04
C GLY A 20 -13.97 3.06 -0.16
N VAL A 21 -13.63 2.23 0.84
CA VAL A 21 -12.55 1.26 0.72
C VAL A 21 -13.09 -0.16 0.85
N HIS A 22 -12.98 -0.88 -0.27
CA HIS A 22 -13.26 -2.31 -0.31
C HIS A 22 -12.12 -3.04 -1.04
N VAL A 23 -11.15 -3.53 -0.26
CA VAL A 23 -9.98 -4.23 -0.81
C VAL A 23 -10.36 -5.67 -1.18
N THR A 24 -10.69 -5.89 -2.46
CA THR A 24 -11.02 -7.21 -3.02
C THR A 24 -9.85 -7.81 -3.79
N ASN A 25 -8.93 -6.98 -4.28
CA ASN A 25 -7.75 -7.38 -5.03
C ASN A 25 -6.54 -6.48 -4.71
N LEU A 26 -5.38 -6.80 -5.31
CA LEU A 26 -4.14 -6.02 -5.19
C LEU A 26 -3.88 -5.13 -6.42
N THR A 27 -4.92 -4.84 -7.22
CA THR A 27 -4.84 -3.98 -8.41
C THR A 27 -5.90 -2.89 -8.33
N SER A 28 -7.07 -3.09 -8.94
CA SER A 28 -8.11 -2.07 -9.08
C SER A 28 -8.68 -1.53 -7.76
N SER A 29 -8.65 -2.31 -6.67
CA SER A 29 -9.07 -1.83 -5.34
C SER A 29 -8.20 -0.69 -4.78
N TRP A 30 -7.01 -0.49 -5.33
CA TRP A 30 -6.06 0.53 -4.90
C TRP A 30 -6.07 1.76 -5.80
N ARG A 31 -6.79 1.67 -6.93
CA ARG A 31 -6.78 2.70 -7.96
C ARG A 31 -7.28 4.05 -7.45
N SER A 32 -8.35 4.08 -6.65
CA SER A 32 -8.93 5.33 -6.14
C SER A 32 -8.02 6.10 -5.18
N GLY A 33 -6.90 5.52 -4.73
CA GLY A 33 -6.00 6.10 -3.73
C GLY A 33 -6.53 6.02 -2.30
N LEU A 34 -7.84 5.86 -2.11
CA LEU A 34 -8.47 5.76 -0.78
C LEU A 34 -7.91 4.60 0.05
N ALA A 35 -7.64 3.45 -0.56
CA ALA A 35 -7.09 2.31 0.16
C ALA A 35 -5.66 2.57 0.67
N LEU A 36 -4.83 3.30 -0.10
CA LEU A 36 -3.49 3.71 0.35
C LEU A 36 -3.57 4.76 1.46
N CYS A 37 -4.44 5.77 1.30
CA CYS A 37 -4.70 6.76 2.33
C CYS A 37 -5.19 6.13 3.64
N ALA A 38 -6.10 5.15 3.57
CA ALA A 38 -6.61 4.42 4.73
C ALA A 38 -5.51 3.62 5.44
N LEU A 39 -4.60 2.98 4.69
CA LEU A 39 -3.45 2.28 5.26
C LEU A 39 -2.54 3.22 6.06
N ILE A 40 -2.22 4.38 5.49
CA ILE A 40 -1.37 5.39 6.14
C ILE A 40 -2.08 5.97 7.37
N HIS A 41 -3.35 6.38 7.22
CA HIS A 41 -4.15 6.94 8.31
C HIS A 41 -4.29 5.96 9.48
N ARG A 42 -4.36 4.65 9.21
CA ARG A 42 -4.39 3.63 10.28
C ARG A 42 -3.09 3.57 11.09
N GLN A 43 -1.95 3.79 10.45
CA GLN A 43 -0.65 3.78 11.12
C GLN A 43 -0.38 5.09 11.87
N MET A 44 -0.84 6.21 11.31
CA MET A 44 -0.62 7.55 11.83
C MET A 44 -1.77 8.47 11.38
N PRO A 45 -2.85 8.58 12.17
CA PRO A 45 -4.07 9.31 11.79
C PRO A 45 -3.85 10.80 11.48
N GLU A 46 -2.85 11.41 12.09
CA GLU A 46 -2.55 12.84 11.93
C GLU A 46 -1.97 13.22 10.56
N LEU A 47 -1.59 12.26 9.72
CA LEU A 47 -0.95 12.53 8.43
C LEU A 47 -1.91 12.83 7.30
N ILE A 48 -3.13 12.30 7.37
CA ILE A 48 -4.11 12.36 6.29
C ILE A 48 -5.48 12.59 6.92
N ASP A 49 -6.15 13.69 6.62
CA ASP A 49 -7.56 13.82 6.97
C ASP A 49 -8.40 12.95 6.03
N TYR A 50 -8.64 11.70 6.43
CA TYR A 50 -9.33 10.73 5.59
C TYR A 50 -10.76 11.17 5.25
N ASN A 51 -11.42 11.88 6.15
CA ASN A 51 -12.85 12.23 5.99
C ASN A 51 -13.09 13.30 4.93
N SER A 52 -12.06 14.08 4.55
CA SER A 52 -12.15 15.06 3.47
C SER A 52 -11.80 14.50 2.09
N LEU A 53 -11.37 13.24 1.99
CA LEU A 53 -11.03 12.60 0.71
C LEU A 53 -12.29 12.29 -0.10
N ASN A 54 -12.19 12.46 -1.42
CA ASN A 54 -13.23 12.16 -2.39
C ASN A 54 -12.78 11.01 -3.31
N GLU A 55 -13.59 9.96 -3.45
CA GLU A 55 -13.31 8.81 -4.32
C GLU A 55 -13.08 9.20 -5.79
N GLU A 56 -13.73 10.27 -6.26
CA GLU A 56 -13.60 10.76 -7.63
C GLU A 56 -12.25 11.45 -7.89
N ASP A 57 -11.57 11.96 -6.85
CA ASP A 57 -10.26 12.59 -6.96
C ASP A 57 -9.12 11.56 -6.92
N VAL A 58 -9.10 10.71 -7.94
CA VAL A 58 -8.11 9.63 -8.08
C VAL A 58 -6.69 10.18 -8.06
N ALA A 59 -6.44 11.26 -8.81
CA ALA A 59 -5.10 11.83 -8.92
C ALA A 59 -4.64 12.43 -7.60
N GLY A 60 -5.48 13.24 -6.94
CA GLY A 60 -5.17 13.88 -5.67
C GLY A 60 -4.96 12.87 -4.56
N ASN A 61 -5.84 11.89 -4.41
CA ASN A 61 -5.74 10.87 -3.37
C ASN A 61 -4.45 10.06 -3.47
N ASN A 62 -4.11 9.59 -4.68
CA ASN A 62 -2.90 8.81 -4.89
C ASN A 62 -1.65 9.66 -4.64
N GLN A 63 -1.61 10.90 -5.15
CA GLN A 63 -0.46 11.77 -4.94
C GLN A 63 -0.25 12.09 -3.46
N LEU A 64 -1.33 12.38 -2.72
CA LEU A 64 -1.27 12.58 -1.28
C LEU A 64 -0.69 11.37 -0.56
N ALA A 65 -1.18 10.17 -0.88
CA ALA A 65 -0.67 8.93 -0.28
C ALA A 65 0.81 8.73 -0.57
N PHE A 66 1.24 8.96 -1.82
CA PHE A 66 2.64 8.82 -2.24
C PHE A 66 3.56 9.82 -1.53
N ASP A 67 3.19 11.10 -1.49
CA ASP A 67 3.99 12.16 -0.86
C ASP A 67 4.12 11.94 0.65
N VAL A 68 3.07 11.44 1.30
CA VAL A 68 3.11 11.10 2.73
C VAL A 68 3.95 9.84 2.96
N ALA A 69 3.78 8.82 2.11
CA ALA A 69 4.55 7.58 2.17
C ALA A 69 6.06 7.82 2.05
N GLU A 70 6.47 8.65 1.11
CA GLU A 70 7.86 9.02 0.92
C GLU A 70 8.40 9.78 2.14
N ARG A 71 7.72 10.86 2.56
CA ARG A 71 8.21 11.74 3.62
C ARG A 71 8.25 11.10 5.00
N LYS A 72 7.31 10.20 5.31
CA LYS A 72 7.15 9.64 6.67
C LYS A 72 7.64 8.21 6.81
N PHE A 73 7.61 7.45 5.73
CA PHE A 73 7.94 6.03 5.73
C PHE A 73 9.12 5.70 4.80
N GLY A 74 9.65 6.68 4.05
CA GLY A 74 10.76 6.49 3.12
C GLY A 74 10.39 5.62 1.91
N ILE A 75 9.10 5.44 1.63
CA ILE A 75 8.62 4.61 0.53
C ILE A 75 8.57 5.48 -0.73
N GLN A 76 9.57 5.31 -1.60
CA GLN A 76 9.66 6.01 -2.88
C GLN A 76 8.47 5.69 -3.79
N PRO A 77 7.81 6.69 -4.39
CA PRO A 77 6.71 6.46 -5.32
C PRO A 77 7.21 5.75 -6.59
N VAL A 78 6.39 4.85 -7.13
CA VAL A 78 6.69 4.09 -8.35
C VAL A 78 5.95 4.61 -9.58
N THR A 79 5.02 5.53 -9.37
CA THR A 79 4.17 6.19 -10.36
C THR A 79 3.64 7.48 -9.76
N THR A 80 3.02 8.34 -10.58
CA THR A 80 2.37 9.58 -10.12
C THR A 80 0.86 9.39 -9.95
N GLY A 81 0.21 10.25 -9.15
CA GLY A 81 -1.24 10.23 -9.05
C GLY A 81 -1.95 10.48 -10.40
N LYS A 82 -1.34 11.29 -11.27
CA LYS A 82 -1.88 11.55 -12.62
C LYS A 82 -1.87 10.31 -13.50
N GLU A 83 -0.77 9.56 -13.52
CA GLU A 83 -0.66 8.30 -14.26
C GLU A 83 -1.71 7.29 -13.76
N MET A 84 -1.87 7.17 -12.44
CA MET A 84 -2.91 6.33 -11.82
C MET A 84 -4.34 6.72 -12.22
N ALA A 85 -4.59 8.01 -12.51
CA ALA A 85 -5.90 8.51 -12.91
C ALA A 85 -6.20 8.29 -14.40
N VAL A 86 -5.16 8.28 -15.25
CA VAL A 86 -5.30 8.04 -16.69
C VAL A 86 -5.54 6.57 -16.99
N GLU A 87 -4.83 5.68 -16.29
CA GLU A 87 -4.95 4.25 -16.51
C GLU A 87 -6.26 3.69 -15.93
N ALA A 88 -6.98 2.90 -16.72
CA ALA A 88 -8.20 2.22 -16.26
C ALA A 88 -7.87 1.12 -15.24
N GLU A 89 -6.74 0.44 -15.43
CA GLU A 89 -6.20 -0.53 -14.48
C GLU A 89 -4.71 -0.27 -14.26
N PRO A 90 -4.25 -0.07 -13.01
CA PRO A 90 -2.83 0.12 -12.74
C PRO A 90 -2.04 -1.15 -13.04
N ASP A 91 -0.79 -0.99 -13.50
CA ASP A 91 0.10 -2.12 -13.75
C ASP A 91 0.18 -3.03 -12.50
N LYS A 92 -0.18 -4.30 -12.69
CA LYS A 92 -0.33 -5.26 -11.61
C LYS A 92 0.99 -5.54 -10.90
N LEU A 93 2.10 -5.60 -11.64
CA LEU A 93 3.41 -5.90 -11.06
C LEU A 93 3.91 -4.69 -10.27
N LEU A 94 3.75 -3.49 -10.83
CA LEU A 94 4.09 -2.22 -10.18
C LEU A 94 3.28 -2.02 -8.90
N MET A 95 1.97 -2.30 -8.93
CA MET A 95 1.11 -2.17 -7.75
C MET A 95 1.47 -3.18 -6.67
N VAL A 96 1.69 -4.46 -7.02
CA VAL A 96 2.13 -5.49 -6.07
C VAL A 96 3.49 -5.14 -5.48
N PHE A 97 4.43 -4.65 -6.29
CA PHE A 97 5.73 -4.20 -5.85
C PHE A 97 5.59 -3.04 -4.84
N TYR A 98 4.80 -2.01 -5.15
CA TYR A 98 4.61 -0.86 -4.27
C TYR A 98 3.98 -1.25 -2.93
N LEU A 99 2.90 -2.04 -2.99
CA LEU A 99 2.21 -2.55 -1.81
C LEU A 99 3.11 -3.42 -0.92
N SER A 100 4.08 -4.14 -1.50
CA SER A 100 5.07 -4.90 -0.73
C SER A 100 5.96 -4.00 0.13
N LYS A 101 6.28 -2.77 -0.32
CA LYS A 101 7.05 -1.80 0.46
C LYS A 101 6.28 -1.33 1.69
N PHE A 102 4.98 -1.05 1.56
CA PHE A 102 4.12 -0.73 2.71
C PHE A 102 4.10 -1.86 3.73
N TYR A 103 4.02 -3.11 3.25
CA TYR A 103 4.06 -4.27 4.14
C TYR A 103 5.35 -4.34 4.96
N GLU A 104 6.50 -4.18 4.32
CA GLU A 104 7.80 -4.23 4.98
C GLU A 104 7.91 -3.18 6.09
N VAL A 105 7.48 -1.95 5.81
CA VAL A 105 7.56 -0.85 6.78
C VAL A 105 6.59 -1.08 7.94
N PHE A 106 5.30 -1.32 7.67
CA PHE A 106 4.30 -1.44 8.74
C PHE A 106 4.48 -2.71 9.58
N ARG A 107 5.03 -3.78 9.00
CA ARG A 107 5.36 -4.98 9.77
C ARG A 107 6.53 -4.76 10.72
N LYS A 108 7.57 -4.01 10.32
CA LYS A 108 8.68 -3.65 11.22
C LYS A 108 8.16 -2.84 12.42
N SER A 109 7.21 -1.92 12.18
CA SER A 109 6.54 -1.17 13.25
C SER A 109 5.73 -2.06 14.20
N ALA A 110 5.12 -3.14 13.71
CA ALA A 110 4.40 -4.11 14.54
C ALA A 110 5.33 -5.06 15.32
N VAL A 111 6.46 -5.47 14.73
CA VAL A 111 7.43 -6.41 15.32
C VAL A 111 8.27 -5.78 16.43
N ASN A 112 8.53 -4.46 16.39
CA ASN A 112 9.20 -3.77 17.50
C ASN A 112 8.44 -3.85 18.83
N ASN A 113 7.16 -4.28 18.83
CA ASN A 113 6.39 -4.51 20.04
C ASN A 113 6.31 -6.00 20.46
N ASN A 114 6.75 -6.96 19.63
CA ASN A 114 6.73 -8.40 19.92
C ASN A 114 7.86 -9.09 19.15
N GLY A 115 9.00 -9.33 19.81
CA GLY A 115 10.26 -9.79 19.22
C GLY A 115 10.16 -11.11 18.41
N GLN A 116 9.85 -10.99 17.12
CA GLN A 116 9.97 -12.08 16.15
C GLN A 116 10.94 -11.70 15.04
N ASP A 117 11.95 -12.55 14.88
CA ASP A 117 13.17 -12.36 14.09
C ASP A 117 12.91 -12.00 12.60
N PRO A 118 13.46 -10.89 12.09
CA PRO A 118 13.30 -10.44 10.70
C PRO A 118 13.97 -11.34 9.63
N SER A 119 14.83 -12.27 10.04
CA SER A 119 15.71 -13.04 9.14
C SER A 119 14.97 -13.96 8.16
N TYR A 120 13.76 -14.41 8.48
CA TYR A 120 13.02 -15.36 7.62
C TYR A 120 12.33 -14.74 6.40
N PHE A 121 12.23 -13.40 6.27
CA PHE A 121 11.45 -12.78 5.18
C PHE A 121 12.26 -12.17 4.04
N CYS A 122 13.54 -11.84 4.28
CA CYS A 122 14.45 -11.36 3.24
C CYS A 122 14.60 -12.36 2.07
N HIS A 123 14.43 -13.66 2.35
CA HIS A 123 14.54 -14.72 1.36
C HIS A 123 13.31 -14.92 0.44
N TYR A 124 12.13 -14.36 0.77
CA TYR A 124 10.88 -14.67 0.03
C TYR A 124 10.34 -13.55 -0.86
N LEU A 125 10.96 -12.36 -0.86
CA LEU A 125 10.66 -11.28 -1.82
C LEU A 125 11.68 -11.18 -2.95
N LEU A 126 12.85 -11.84 -2.82
CA LEU A 126 13.79 -12.04 -3.92
C LEU A 126 13.14 -12.58 -5.21
N PRO A 127 12.15 -13.50 -5.18
CA PRO A 127 11.50 -13.95 -6.41
C PRO A 127 10.65 -12.89 -7.12
N VAL A 128 10.11 -11.90 -6.39
CA VAL A 128 9.31 -10.82 -6.99
C VAL A 128 10.22 -9.79 -7.67
N PHE A 129 11.40 -9.54 -7.09
CA PHE A 129 12.46 -8.76 -7.74
C PHE A 129 13.07 -9.48 -8.94
N PHE A 130 13.23 -10.80 -8.89
CA PHE A 130 13.79 -11.57 -10.00
C PHE A 130 12.86 -11.63 -11.23
N PHE A 131 11.54 -11.56 -11.03
CA PHE A 131 10.55 -11.55 -12.13
C PHE A 131 10.46 -10.22 -12.88
N LEU A 132 11.07 -9.13 -12.37
CA LEU A 132 11.06 -7.80 -12.99
C LEU A 132 12.42 -7.41 -13.58
N SER A 133 13.40 -8.30 -13.61
CA SER A 133 14.75 -8.05 -14.18
C SER A 133 15.16 -9.05 -15.27
N THR A 134 14.20 -9.72 -15.91
CA THR A 134 14.42 -10.49 -17.15
C THR A 134 13.37 -10.11 -18.18
#